data_AF-A0A163TCQ3-F1
#
_entry.id   AF-A0A163TCQ3-F1
#
_cell.length_a   1.000
_cell.length_b   1.000
_cell.length_c   1.000
_cell.angle_alpha   90.00
_cell.angle_beta   90.00
_cell.angle_gamma   90.00
#
_symmetry.space_group_name_H-M   'P 1'
#
loop_
_entity.id
_entity.type
_entity.pdbx_description
1 polymer ?
#
loop_
_entity_poly.entity_id
_entity_poly.type
_entity_poly.pdbx_seq_one_letter_code
_entity_poly.pdbx_strand_id
1 'polypeptide(L)'
;EIGPLKLYGSLAWRRLIGNEDLSRQMAFADSHTFQVHGVPLARDTANVEMGMALDLGQELQAAVDYQGAFGRDAKDNYFGLKVAKRF
;
A
#
# COMPACT_ATOMS: atom_id res chain seq x y z
N GLU A 1 1.94 -4.76 -34.05
CA GLU A 1 0.49 -4.61 -33.81
C GLU A 1 0.26 -4.30 -32.34
N ILE A 2 -0.71 -3.43 -32.04
CA ILE A 2 -1.07 -3.13 -30.65
C ILE A 2 -2.14 -4.14 -30.23
N GLY A 3 -1.88 -4.88 -29.16
CA GLY A 3 -2.78 -5.88 -28.61
C GLY A 3 -3.92 -5.26 -27.78
N PRO A 4 -4.75 -6.10 -27.14
CA PRO A 4 -5.92 -5.62 -26.41
C PRO A 4 -5.54 -4.81 -25.16
N LEU A 5 -6.33 -3.77 -24.89
CA LEU A 5 -6.29 -3.05 -23.61
C LEU A 5 -7.05 -3.86 -22.55
N LYS A 6 -6.42 -4.09 -21.40
CA LYS A 6 -6.98 -4.77 -20.25
C LYS A 6 -7.18 -3.77 -19.11
N LEU A 7 -8.36 -3.79 -18.51
CA LEU A 7 -8.69 -3.01 -17.32
C LEU A 7 -8.89 -3.96 -16.15
N TYR A 8 -8.36 -3.61 -14.99
CA TYR A 8 -8.50 -4.40 -13.77
C TYR A 8 -8.61 -3.48 -12.54
N GLY A 9 -9.15 -4.02 -11.47
CA GLY A 9 -9.25 -3.32 -10.20
C GLY A 9 -9.62 -4.27 -9.06
N SER A 10 -9.38 -3.83 -7.84
CA SER A 10 -9.65 -4.60 -6.63
C SER A 10 -10.09 -3.69 -5.47
N LEU A 11 -10.86 -4.27 -4.55
CA LEU A 11 -11.23 -3.64 -3.29
C LEU A 11 -10.92 -4.64 -2.18
N ALA A 12 -10.26 -4.17 -1.12
CA ALA A 12 -9.92 -4.99 0.03
C ALA A 12 -10.14 -4.23 1.34
N TRP A 13 -10.38 -4.98 2.42
CA TRP A 13 -10.48 -4.46 3.77
C TRP A 13 -9.56 -5.27 4.67
N ARG A 14 -8.71 -4.58 5.43
CA ARG A 14 -7.86 -5.21 6.45
C ARG A 14 -8.16 -4.60 7.82
N ARG A 15 -8.23 -5.47 8.83
CA ARG A 15 -8.35 -5.09 10.23
C ARG A 15 -7.16 -5.66 11.01
N LEU A 16 -6.49 -4.81 11.78
CA LEU A 16 -5.47 -5.22 12.74
C LEU A 16 -6.15 -5.83 13.97
N ILE A 17 -5.66 -7.00 14.37
CA ILE A 17 -6.14 -7.73 15.54
C ILE A 17 -5.06 -7.60 16.62
N GLY A 18 -5.38 -6.91 17.72
CA GLY A 18 -4.44 -6.65 18.81
C GLY A 18 -4.59 -5.24 19.38
N ASN A 19 -3.67 -4.86 20.27
CA ASN A 19 -3.66 -3.54 20.89
C ASN A 19 -3.04 -2.52 19.92
N GLU A 20 -3.72 -1.39 19.69
CA GLU A 20 -3.26 -0.29 18.81
C GLU A 20 -2.16 0.57 19.46
N ASP A 21 -1.96 0.39 20.77
CA ASP A 21 -1.04 1.18 21.57
C ASP A 21 0.41 0.72 21.34
N LEU A 22 1.04 1.29 20.31
CA LEU A 22 2.49 1.16 20.08
C LEU A 22 3.29 2.06 21.04
N SER A 23 2.94 2.09 22.32
CA SER A 23 3.69 2.84 23.33
C SER A 23 4.76 1.97 23.98
N ARG A 24 5.99 2.49 24.06
CA ARG A 24 7.09 1.87 24.82
C ARG A 24 7.59 2.84 25.88
N GLN A 25 7.68 2.34 27.10
CA GLN A 25 8.36 3.06 28.17
C GLN A 25 9.87 2.81 28.06
N MET A 26 10.66 3.87 28.04
CA MET A 26 12.11 3.83 27.96
C MET A 26 12.71 4.70 29.07
N ALA A 27 13.93 4.38 29.48
CA ALA A 27 14.71 5.18 30.41
C ALA A 27 16.18 5.10 30.00
N PHE A 28 16.92 6.18 30.18
CA PHE A 28 18.38 6.10 30.21
C PHE A 28 18.82 5.56 31.57
N ALA A 29 20.03 4.97 31.65
CA ALA A 29 20.49 4.22 32.83
C ALA A 29 20.32 4.97 34.17
N ASP A 30 20.48 6.29 34.17
CA ASP A 30 20.35 7.15 35.35
C ASP A 30 19.27 8.25 35.19
N SER A 31 18.20 8.01 34.40
CA SER A 31 17.15 9.01 34.15
C SER A 31 15.74 8.54 34.51
N HIS A 32 14.80 9.50 34.53
CA HIS A 32 13.38 9.21 34.62
C HIS A 32 12.86 8.45 33.40
N THR A 33 11.79 7.68 33.60
CA THR A 33 11.08 6.98 32.52
C THR A 33 10.33 7.97 31.66
N PHE A 34 10.37 7.75 30.35
CA PHE A 34 9.58 8.48 29.36
C PHE A 34 8.85 7.51 28.44
N GLN A 35 7.73 7.94 27.88
CA GLN A 35 6.91 7.13 27.00
C GLN A 35 7.10 7.59 25.56
N VAL A 36 7.35 6.62 24.68
CA VAL A 36 7.48 6.87 23.24
C VAL A 36 6.31 6.20 22.55
N HIS A 37 5.52 6.99 21.83
CA HIS A 37 4.44 6.52 20.98
C HIS A 37 4.98 6.25 19.57
N GLY A 38 4.76 5.03 19.07
CA GLY A 38 4.98 4.70 17.68
C GLY A 38 3.95 5.37 16.76
N VAL A 39 4.17 5.26 15.45
CA VAL A 39 3.19 5.73 14.45
C VAL A 39 1.91 4.91 14.62
N PRO A 40 0.74 5.53 14.90
CA PRO A 40 -0.51 4.80 15.03
C PRO A 40 -0.81 4.03 13.75
N LEU A 41 -0.90 2.71 13.86
CA LEU A 41 -1.37 1.89 12.75
C LEU A 41 -2.89 1.95 12.73
N ALA A 42 -3.49 2.37 11.61
CA ALA A 42 -4.94 2.41 11.49
C ALA A 42 -5.52 1.00 11.68
N ARG A 43 -6.36 0.82 12.71
CA ARG A 43 -6.99 -0.47 13.04
C ARG A 43 -7.71 -1.09 11.85
N ASP A 44 -8.40 -0.26 11.11
CA ASP A 44 -9.22 -0.61 9.96
C ASP A 44 -8.69 0.18 8.77
N THR A 45 -8.37 -0.51 7.67
CA THR A 45 -7.91 0.10 6.42
C THR A 45 -8.70 -0.46 5.25
N ALA A 46 -9.29 0.44 4.44
CA ALA A 46 -9.82 0.11 3.13
C ALA A 46 -8.72 0.29 2.08
N ASN A 47 -8.60 -0.65 1.15
CA ASN A 47 -7.68 -0.60 0.03
C ASN A 47 -8.47 -0.62 -1.29
N VAL A 48 -8.07 0.22 -2.23
CA VAL A 48 -8.59 0.24 -3.60
C VAL A 48 -7.44 0.18 -4.59
N GLU A 49 -7.60 -0.60 -5.63
CA GLU A 49 -6.68 -0.69 -6.75
C GLU A 49 -7.44 -0.57 -8.06
N MET A 50 -6.85 0.12 -9.02
CA MET A 50 -7.32 0.18 -10.40
C MET A 50 -6.14 0.35 -11.33
N GLY A 51 -6.18 -0.33 -12.47
CA GLY A 51 -5.09 -0.29 -13.42
C GLY A 51 -5.50 -0.67 -14.83
N MET A 52 -4.60 -0.35 -15.75
CA MET A 52 -4.74 -0.68 -17.16
C MET A 52 -3.43 -1.24 -17.70
N ALA A 53 -3.52 -2.23 -18.59
CA ALA A 53 -2.38 -2.85 -19.24
C ALA A 53 -2.63 -2.97 -20.74
N LEU A 54 -1.63 -2.63 -21.55
CA LEU A 54 -1.65 -2.70 -22.99
C LEU A 54 -0.53 -3.62 -23.48
N ASP A 55 -0.90 -4.60 -24.29
CA ASP A 55 0.05 -5.48 -24.95
C ASP A 55 0.61 -4.76 -26.21
N LEU A 56 1.92 -4.56 -26.26
CA LEU A 56 2.67 -3.92 -27.35
C LEU A 56 3.37 -5.00 -28.18
N GLY A 57 2.67 -5.55 -29.18
CA GLY A 57 3.11 -6.75 -29.88
C GLY A 57 2.96 -8.01 -29.03
N GLN A 58 3.74 -9.05 -29.34
CA GLN A 58 3.62 -10.36 -28.69
C GLN A 58 4.47 -10.49 -27.42
N GLU A 59 5.50 -9.66 -27.28
CA GLU A 59 6.52 -9.79 -26.24
C GLU A 59 6.51 -8.68 -25.19
N LEU A 60 5.93 -7.52 -25.48
CA LEU A 60 6.03 -6.35 -24.59
C LEU A 60 4.66 -5.98 -24.02
N GLN A 61 4.61 -5.59 -22.75
CA GLN A 61 3.41 -5.07 -22.10
C GLN A 61 3.75 -3.80 -21.32
N ALA A 62 2.93 -2.76 -21.46
CA ALA A 62 3.00 -1.55 -20.66
C ALA A 62 1.75 -1.48 -19.77
N ALA A 63 1.91 -1.13 -18.50
CA ALA A 63 0.81 -1.01 -17.55
C ALA A 63 0.97 0.22 -16.67
N VAL A 64 -0.15 0.80 -16.26
CA VAL A 64 -0.20 1.78 -15.18
C VAL A 64 -1.24 1.36 -14.16
N ASP A 65 -0.98 1.66 -12.90
CA ASP A 65 -1.84 1.32 -11.79
C ASP A 65 -1.89 2.43 -10.75
N TYR A 66 -3.02 2.51 -10.05
CA TYR A 66 -3.22 3.36 -8.90
C TYR A 66 -3.69 2.50 -7.73
N GLN A 67 -3.08 2.72 -6.57
CA GLN A 67 -3.41 2.04 -5.33
C GLN A 67 -3.64 3.07 -4.23
N GLY A 68 -4.76 2.97 -3.52
CA GLY A 68 -5.09 3.80 -2.37
C GLY A 68 -5.34 2.95 -1.13
N ALA A 69 -4.79 3.38 0.00
CA ALA A 69 -5.06 2.82 1.33
C ALA A 69 -5.62 3.91 2.23
N PHE A 70 -6.78 3.67 2.84
CA PHE A 70 -7.50 4.64 3.66
C PHE A 70 -7.81 4.02 5.02
N GLY A 71 -7.09 4.48 6.05
CA GLY A 71 -7.36 4.20 7.45
C GLY A 71 -7.73 5.47 8.20
N ARG A 72 -8.10 5.32 9.48
CA ARG A 72 -8.48 6.45 10.35
C ARG A 72 -7.38 7.51 10.45
N ASP A 73 -6.16 7.07 10.69
CA ASP A 73 -5.01 7.93 10.97
C ASP A 73 -3.87 7.79 9.94
N ALA A 74 -4.06 6.95 8.91
CA ALA A 74 -3.06 6.68 7.88
C ALA A 74 -3.71 6.67 6.49
N LYS A 75 -3.08 7.34 5.53
CA LYS A 75 -3.50 7.35 4.12
C LYS A 75 -2.28 7.25 3.23
N ASP A 76 -2.27 6.26 2.36
CA ASP A 76 -1.21 6.04 1.38
C ASP A 76 -1.81 6.02 -0.02
N ASN A 77 -1.17 6.69 -0.96
CA ASN A 77 -1.55 6.67 -2.36
C ASN A 77 -0.31 6.38 -3.19
N TYR A 78 -0.43 5.45 -4.12
CA TYR A 78 0.64 5.00 -4.98
C TYR A 78 0.17 5.04 -6.43
N PHE A 79 1.09 5.44 -7.30
CA PHE A 79 0.92 5.38 -8.74
C PHE A 79 2.11 4.66 -9.35
N GLY A 80 1.83 3.64 -10.16
CA GLY A 80 2.82 2.79 -10.80
C GLY A 80 2.79 2.92 -12.32
N LEU A 81 3.97 2.82 -12.92
CA LEU A 81 4.16 2.53 -14.34
C LEU A 81 5.07 1.30 -14.43
N LYS A 82 4.65 0.31 -15.22
CA LYS A 82 5.40 -0.92 -15.44
C LYS A 82 5.55 -1.20 -16.93
N VAL A 83 6.75 -1.62 -17.32
CA VAL A 83 7.02 -2.19 -18.65
C VAL A 83 7.63 -3.57 -18.45
N ALA A 84 7.05 -4.58 -19.09
CA ALA A 84 7.48 -5.97 -18.98
C ALA A 84 7.71 -6.59 -20.35
N LYS A 85 8.82 -7.32 -20.51
CA LYS A 85 9.11 -8.14 -21.68
C LYS A 85 8.96 -9.62 -21.34
N ARG A 86 8.32 -10.39 -22.21
CA ARG A 86 8.21 -11.86 -22.16
C ARG A 86 9.34 -12.46 -23.01
N PHE A 87 9.97 -13.51 -22.49
CA PHE A 87 11.03 -14.29 -23.15
C PHE A 87 10.53 -15.69 -23.46
#